data_AF-A0A438FBZ8-F1
#
_entry.id   AF-A0A438FBZ8-F1
#
_cell.length_a   1.000
_cell.length_b   1.000
_cell.length_c   1.000
_cell.angle_alpha   90.00
_cell.angle_beta   90.00
_cell.angle_gamma   90.00
#
_symmetry.space_group_name_H-M   'P 1'
#
loop_
_entity.id
_entity.type
_entity.pdbx_description
1 polymer ?
#
loop_
_entity_poly.entity_id
_entity_poly.type
_entity_poly.pdbx_seq_one_letter_code
_entity_poly.pdbx_strand_id
1 'polypeptide(L)'
;MAPSTPRLVVPIDLKKKPWEQKLPLHNRWHPQIPPVEEIKAGEIFRVEMVDWTGGIIRDDDSALDVKFIDLSTVHYLSGPIRVLDVDGVPAKPGDLLAVEICNLGPLPGDEWGYTATFDRENGGGFLTDHFPCATKAIWSEISRLNSPGIVGTAPSMELLNIWNERERQVEENGLQTLKLCEVLHSRPLANLPSTKGCHLGKIQKGTPEWERIAREAARTIPGRENGGNCDIKNLSTGSKIYLPVFVDGANLSTGDMHFSQGDGEVSFCGAIEMSGFLELKCEIIRGGMKEYLTPMGPTPLHVNPIFEIGPVEPRFSEWLVFEGISVDESGRQHYLDASVAYKRAVLNAIDYLSKFGYSKEQMYLLLSCCPCEGRISGIVDSPNAVATLAIPTAIFDQDIRPKTKVPVGPRLVRKPDVLRCTYDGNLPTTKNPAATIQCPMVLEGWILDAKGTEPKKAHISHQFSEQEGVGDGKRVKFWKDKWCGDVTLASAVPSLFAFTLSKEVWVTEVWDDMGEGGHWNPHFIRHLNDWELDNVEDFFLRIQGKSVKDRVLQMGSRKGVFCVTSFDSLLGPGHPTPSPVAVIWNSLILSKVSFSAWKAS
;
A
#
# COMPACT_ATOMS: atom_id res chain seq x y z
N MET A 1 -30.94 -32.68 3.59
CA MET A 1 -31.54 -32.07 4.79
C MET A 1 -31.22 -30.59 4.73
N ALA A 2 -32.20 -29.69 4.86
CA ALA A 2 -31.90 -28.27 5.08
C ALA A 2 -30.98 -28.17 6.31
N PRO A 3 -29.95 -27.31 6.32
CA PRO A 3 -29.14 -27.17 7.53
C PRO A 3 -30.07 -26.76 8.66
N SER A 4 -29.96 -27.45 9.80
CA SER A 4 -30.52 -26.96 11.06
C SER A 4 -30.09 -25.51 11.22
N THR A 5 -31.04 -24.59 11.47
CA THR A 5 -30.76 -23.18 11.73
C THR A 5 -29.50 -23.06 12.60
N PRO A 6 -28.47 -22.30 12.17
CA PRO A 6 -27.23 -22.18 12.93
C PRO A 6 -27.49 -21.77 14.37
N ARG A 7 -26.81 -22.41 15.31
CA ARG A 7 -26.93 -22.04 16.73
C ARG A 7 -26.34 -20.66 16.94
N LEU A 8 -27.13 -19.71 17.44
CA LEU A 8 -26.62 -18.40 17.84
C LEU A 8 -25.77 -18.53 19.10
N VAL A 9 -24.44 -18.40 18.96
CA VAL A 9 -23.46 -18.57 20.03
C VAL A 9 -23.22 -17.24 20.74
N VAL A 10 -22.93 -16.18 19.99
CA VAL A 10 -22.74 -14.83 20.54
C VAL A 10 -23.82 -13.92 19.99
N PRO A 11 -24.88 -13.61 20.75
CA PRO A 11 -25.90 -12.64 20.36
C PRO A 11 -25.43 -11.21 20.67
N ILE A 12 -25.79 -10.25 19.81
CA ILE A 12 -25.54 -8.82 20.02
C ILE A 12 -26.86 -8.07 20.15
N ASP A 13 -26.94 -7.22 21.18
CA ASP A 13 -28.01 -6.23 21.35
C ASP A 13 -27.46 -4.85 21.03
N LEU A 14 -27.80 -4.33 19.84
CA LEU A 14 -27.31 -3.02 19.37
C LEU A 14 -27.76 -1.83 20.23
N LYS A 15 -28.73 -2.03 21.14
CA LYS A 15 -29.14 -0.98 22.09
C LYS A 15 -28.25 -0.92 23.33
N LYS A 16 -27.31 -1.86 23.47
CA LYS A 16 -26.40 -1.96 24.61
C LYS A 16 -24.98 -1.67 24.21
N LYS A 17 -24.23 -1.08 25.13
CA LYS A 17 -22.80 -0.86 24.92
C LYS A 17 -22.05 -2.19 24.92
N PRO A 18 -20.84 -2.27 24.35
CA PRO A 18 -20.03 -3.49 24.31
C PRO A 18 -19.86 -4.19 25.68
N TRP A 19 -19.69 -3.42 26.76
CA TRP A 19 -19.53 -3.95 28.12
C TRP A 19 -20.86 -4.27 28.84
N GLU A 20 -22.01 -4.02 28.20
CA GLU A 20 -23.35 -4.31 28.71
C GLU A 20 -23.97 -5.53 27.99
N GLN A 21 -23.28 -6.09 27.00
CA GLN A 21 -23.71 -7.27 26.25
C GLN A 21 -23.90 -8.48 27.19
N LYS A 22 -24.86 -9.34 26.85
CA LYS A 22 -25.18 -10.54 27.67
C LYS A 22 -23.97 -11.46 27.81
N LEU A 23 -23.28 -11.68 26.70
CA LEU A 23 -21.96 -12.30 26.69
C LEU A 23 -20.93 -11.19 26.55
N PRO A 24 -19.94 -11.10 27.46
CA PRO A 24 -19.02 -9.98 27.48
C PRO A 24 -18.06 -10.07 26.30
N LEU A 25 -17.85 -8.94 25.61
CA LEU A 25 -16.88 -8.84 24.52
C LEU A 25 -15.45 -8.66 25.06
N HIS A 26 -14.43 -8.68 24.22
CA HIS A 26 -13.07 -8.29 24.62
C HIS A 26 -12.40 -7.45 23.53
N ASN A 27 -11.38 -6.67 23.88
CA ASN A 27 -10.67 -5.82 22.91
C ASN A 27 -9.15 -5.89 23.03
N ARG A 28 -8.65 -6.98 23.61
CA ARG A 28 -7.23 -7.31 23.73
C ARG A 28 -7.01 -8.79 23.45
N TRP A 29 -5.81 -9.11 22.99
CA TRP A 29 -5.34 -10.50 22.91
C TRP A 29 -4.58 -10.88 24.17
N HIS A 30 -5.04 -11.94 24.83
CA HIS A 30 -4.36 -12.50 26.00
C HIS A 30 -4.80 -13.95 26.25
N PRO A 31 -3.88 -14.90 26.55
CA PRO A 31 -4.21 -16.32 26.75
C PRO A 31 -5.20 -16.58 27.88
N GLN A 32 -5.23 -15.71 28.89
CA GLN A 32 -6.02 -15.89 30.10
C GLN A 32 -7.44 -15.30 30.04
N ILE A 33 -7.85 -14.69 28.91
CA ILE A 33 -9.25 -14.25 28.77
C ILE A 33 -10.13 -15.50 28.69
N PRO A 34 -11.07 -15.71 29.63
CA PRO A 34 -11.89 -16.91 29.63
C PRO A 34 -12.85 -16.95 28.43
N PRO A 35 -13.12 -18.12 27.85
CA PRO A 35 -14.08 -18.24 26.76
C PRO A 35 -15.48 -17.86 27.24
N VAL A 36 -16.26 -17.21 26.37
CA VAL A 36 -17.65 -16.87 26.65
C VAL A 36 -18.59 -18.05 26.45
N GLU A 37 -18.29 -18.87 25.45
CA GLU A 37 -19.08 -20.01 24.98
C GLU A 37 -18.19 -21.14 24.46
N GLU A 38 -18.79 -22.30 24.24
CA GLU A 38 -18.16 -23.47 23.65
C GLU A 38 -18.88 -23.92 22.38
N ILE A 39 -18.13 -24.43 21.41
CA ILE A 39 -18.65 -25.08 20.21
C ILE A 39 -17.98 -26.44 20.00
N LYS A 40 -18.65 -27.35 19.30
CA LYS A 40 -18.11 -28.62 18.81
C LYS A 40 -17.74 -28.52 17.33
N ALA A 41 -16.59 -29.07 16.97
CA ALA A 41 -16.13 -29.16 15.59
C ALA A 41 -17.19 -29.86 14.72
N GLY A 42 -17.42 -29.31 13.53
CA GLY A 42 -18.43 -29.75 12.59
C GLY A 42 -19.81 -29.09 12.77
N GLU A 43 -20.11 -28.43 13.89
CA GLU A 43 -21.36 -27.67 14.04
C GLU A 43 -21.32 -26.36 13.24
N ILE A 44 -22.46 -25.96 12.69
CA ILE A 44 -22.65 -24.64 12.08
C ILE A 44 -23.24 -23.72 13.15
N PHE A 45 -22.57 -22.60 13.42
CA PHE A 45 -22.96 -21.66 14.45
C PHE A 45 -22.87 -20.21 13.97
N ARG A 46 -23.63 -19.32 14.61
CA ARG A 46 -23.68 -17.90 14.31
C ARG A 46 -23.03 -17.08 15.42
N VAL A 47 -22.19 -16.13 15.03
CA VAL A 47 -21.56 -15.13 15.90
C VAL A 47 -21.99 -13.77 15.38
N GLU A 48 -22.64 -12.98 16.23
CA GLU A 48 -22.97 -11.58 15.95
C GLU A 48 -21.89 -10.67 16.52
N MET A 49 -21.64 -9.55 15.85
CA MET A 49 -20.63 -8.56 16.22
C MET A 49 -21.23 -7.17 16.08
N VAL A 50 -20.89 -6.31 17.03
CA VAL A 50 -21.02 -4.85 16.85
C VAL A 50 -19.88 -4.36 15.96
N ASP A 51 -20.04 -3.20 15.32
CA ASP A 51 -18.93 -2.52 14.64
C ASP A 51 -17.71 -2.37 15.57
N TRP A 52 -16.52 -2.25 14.99
CA TRP A 52 -15.26 -2.28 15.74
C TRP A 52 -15.15 -1.21 16.84
N THR A 53 -15.86 -0.09 16.70
CA THR A 53 -15.89 1.02 17.67
C THR A 53 -16.88 0.78 18.80
N GLY A 54 -17.83 -0.14 18.62
CA GLY A 54 -18.88 -0.42 19.58
C GLY A 54 -20.03 0.58 19.55
N GLY A 55 -20.37 1.11 18.36
CA GLY A 55 -21.47 2.05 18.14
C GLY A 55 -21.13 3.51 18.39
N ILE A 56 -19.85 3.90 18.33
CA ILE A 56 -19.44 5.30 18.56
C ILE A 56 -19.73 6.16 17.33
N ILE A 57 -19.47 5.62 16.13
CA ILE A 57 -19.70 6.32 14.87
C ILE A 57 -21.20 6.30 14.56
N ARG A 58 -21.73 7.44 14.14
CA ARG A 58 -23.17 7.62 13.88
C ARG A 58 -23.45 7.80 12.39
N ASP A 59 -24.66 7.39 11.99
CA ASP A 59 -25.27 7.77 10.72
C ASP A 59 -25.72 9.25 10.77
N ASP A 60 -24.76 10.15 10.59
CA ASP A 60 -24.97 11.59 10.48
C ASP A 60 -23.96 12.23 9.49
N ASP A 61 -24.29 13.43 9.02
CA ASP A 61 -23.46 14.21 8.09
C ASP A 61 -22.30 14.97 8.82
N SER A 62 -21.72 14.40 9.89
CA SER A 62 -20.63 14.99 10.68
C SER A 62 -19.47 14.03 10.94
N ALA A 63 -18.22 14.45 10.70
CA ALA A 63 -17.03 13.62 10.99
C ALA A 63 -16.43 13.88 12.40
N LEU A 64 -17.16 14.54 13.31
CA LEU A 64 -16.65 14.86 14.64
C LEU A 64 -16.49 13.63 15.54
N ASP A 65 -17.35 12.62 15.36
CA ASP A 65 -17.22 11.32 16.03
C ASP A 65 -15.91 10.62 15.63
N VAL A 66 -15.57 10.62 14.33
CA VAL A 66 -14.28 10.13 13.82
C VAL A 66 -13.11 10.95 14.35
N LYS A 67 -13.21 12.29 14.37
CA LYS A 67 -12.12 13.16 14.84
C LYS A 67 -11.74 12.89 16.30
N PHE A 68 -12.73 12.64 17.15
CA PHE A 68 -12.54 12.57 18.61
C PHE A 68 -12.68 11.16 19.20
N ILE A 69 -12.76 10.12 18.37
CA ILE A 69 -12.85 8.73 18.83
C ILE A 69 -11.64 8.35 19.71
N ASP A 70 -11.88 7.62 20.81
CA ASP A 70 -10.81 7.05 21.63
C ASP A 70 -10.35 5.73 21.03
N LEU A 71 -9.35 5.77 20.15
CA LEU A 71 -8.77 4.58 19.51
C LEU A 71 -8.15 3.57 20.49
N SER A 72 -8.11 3.83 21.81
CA SER A 72 -7.68 2.82 22.79
C SER A 72 -8.74 1.74 23.07
N THR A 73 -10.01 1.99 22.73
CA THR A 73 -11.12 1.04 22.99
C THR A 73 -11.26 -0.03 21.92
N VAL A 74 -10.64 0.15 20.77
CA VAL A 74 -10.82 -0.73 19.61
C VAL A 74 -9.91 -1.95 19.68
N HIS A 75 -10.31 -3.11 19.17
CA HIS A 75 -11.58 -3.45 18.48
C HIS A 75 -12.45 -4.29 19.42
N TYR A 76 -13.77 -4.09 19.46
CA TYR A 76 -14.65 -4.97 20.26
C TYR A 76 -14.90 -6.29 19.53
N LEU A 77 -14.37 -7.38 20.06
CA LEU A 77 -14.44 -8.72 19.48
C LEU A 77 -15.48 -9.59 20.18
N SER A 78 -16.20 -10.36 19.38
CA SER A 78 -17.07 -11.45 19.82
C SER A 78 -16.25 -12.72 20.02
N GLY A 79 -16.22 -13.18 21.26
CA GLY A 79 -15.39 -14.31 21.72
C GLY A 79 -14.78 -14.02 23.09
N PRO A 80 -13.82 -14.85 23.55
CA PRO A 80 -13.33 -16.04 22.87
C PRO A 80 -14.31 -17.22 22.89
N ILE A 81 -14.36 -17.99 21.82
CA ILE A 81 -15.17 -19.20 21.69
C ILE A 81 -14.23 -20.41 21.79
N ARG A 82 -14.49 -21.29 22.75
CA ARG A 82 -13.68 -22.49 22.95
C ARG A 82 -14.17 -23.61 22.03
N VAL A 83 -13.24 -24.16 21.24
CA VAL A 83 -13.51 -25.18 20.23
C VAL A 83 -13.12 -26.57 20.76
N LEU A 84 -14.10 -27.47 20.79
CA LEU A 84 -13.97 -28.86 21.19
C LEU A 84 -14.12 -29.76 19.96
N ASP A 85 -13.51 -30.95 19.94
CA ASP A 85 -13.86 -31.96 18.95
C ASP A 85 -15.19 -32.67 19.28
N VAL A 86 -15.55 -33.67 18.48
CA VAL A 86 -16.79 -34.43 18.62
C VAL A 86 -16.89 -35.18 19.96
N ASP A 87 -15.76 -35.56 20.54
CA ASP A 87 -15.65 -36.27 21.82
C ASP A 87 -15.54 -35.31 23.02
N GLY A 88 -15.52 -34.00 22.78
CA GLY A 88 -15.43 -32.96 23.81
C GLY A 88 -14.00 -32.61 24.21
N VAL A 89 -12.98 -33.05 23.46
CA VAL A 89 -11.58 -32.72 23.73
C VAL A 89 -11.26 -31.37 23.07
N PRO A 90 -10.75 -30.38 23.82
CA PRO A 90 -10.44 -29.07 23.25
C PRO A 90 -9.36 -29.16 22.17
N ALA A 91 -9.38 -28.23 21.21
CA ALA A 91 -8.22 -27.95 20.36
C ALA A 91 -6.97 -27.74 21.24
N LYS A 92 -5.80 -28.18 20.79
CA LYS A 92 -4.55 -28.12 21.58
C LYS A 92 -3.50 -27.26 20.89
N PRO A 93 -2.57 -26.65 21.64
CA PRO A 93 -1.42 -25.99 21.04
C PRO A 93 -0.70 -26.91 20.04
N GLY A 94 -0.45 -26.41 18.82
CA GLY A 94 0.10 -27.22 17.72
C GLY A 94 -0.94 -27.75 16.72
N ASP A 95 -2.23 -27.69 17.04
CA ASP A 95 -3.31 -27.98 16.09
C ASP A 95 -3.49 -26.84 15.08
N LEU A 96 -4.12 -27.13 13.94
CA LEU A 96 -4.71 -26.12 13.07
C LEU A 96 -6.23 -26.11 13.25
N LEU A 97 -6.80 -24.92 13.38
CA LEU A 97 -8.23 -24.69 13.37
C LEU A 97 -8.65 -24.22 11.98
N ALA A 98 -9.33 -25.10 11.22
CA ALA A 98 -9.94 -24.72 9.96
C ALA A 98 -11.30 -24.08 10.24
N VAL A 99 -11.46 -22.81 9.88
CA VAL A 99 -12.68 -22.01 10.06
C VAL A 99 -13.25 -21.70 8.68
N GLU A 100 -14.38 -22.29 8.37
CA GLU A 100 -15.15 -22.03 7.14
C GLU A 100 -16.17 -20.94 7.41
N ILE A 101 -16.17 -19.90 6.56
CA ILE A 101 -17.17 -18.83 6.59
C ILE A 101 -18.35 -19.26 5.74
N CYS A 102 -19.35 -19.90 6.34
CA CYS A 102 -20.49 -20.48 5.61
C CYS A 102 -21.45 -19.41 5.07
N ASN A 103 -21.61 -18.31 5.81
CA ASN A 103 -22.47 -17.19 5.45
C ASN A 103 -22.11 -15.97 6.29
N LEU A 104 -22.51 -14.77 5.87
CA LEU A 104 -22.28 -13.53 6.59
C LEU A 104 -23.25 -12.45 6.12
N GLY A 105 -23.50 -11.43 6.95
CA GLY A 105 -24.42 -10.36 6.59
C GLY A 105 -24.63 -9.32 7.70
N PRO A 106 -25.49 -8.32 7.45
CA PRO A 106 -25.81 -7.28 8.43
C PRO A 106 -26.62 -7.85 9.59
N LEU A 107 -26.60 -7.15 10.72
CA LEU A 107 -27.62 -7.37 11.74
C LEU A 107 -28.95 -6.73 11.30
N PRO A 108 -30.10 -7.41 11.49
CA PRO A 108 -31.38 -6.86 11.08
C PRO A 108 -31.68 -5.51 11.75
N GLY A 109 -31.99 -4.49 10.93
CA GLY A 109 -32.23 -3.12 11.39
C GLY A 109 -30.99 -2.25 11.56
N ASP A 110 -29.81 -2.75 11.17
CA ASP A 110 -28.52 -2.03 11.18
C ASP A 110 -27.81 -2.19 9.82
N GLU A 111 -28.58 -2.18 8.72
CA GLU A 111 -28.10 -2.34 7.33
C GLU A 111 -27.45 -1.06 6.75
N TRP A 112 -26.52 -0.49 7.51
CA TRP A 112 -25.71 0.66 7.13
C TRP A 112 -24.26 0.47 7.60
N GLY A 113 -23.37 1.31 7.10
CA GLY A 113 -21.97 1.30 7.50
C GLY A 113 -21.27 2.60 7.16
N TYR A 114 -20.00 2.70 7.49
CA TYR A 114 -19.23 3.93 7.26
C TYR A 114 -17.82 3.64 6.76
N THR A 115 -17.26 4.60 6.05
CA THR A 115 -15.83 4.67 5.72
C THR A 115 -15.34 6.04 6.15
N ALA A 116 -14.14 6.14 6.71
CA ALA A 116 -13.63 7.40 7.20
C ALA A 116 -12.12 7.55 7.01
N THR A 117 -11.65 8.79 7.16
CA THR A 117 -10.23 9.10 7.41
C THR A 117 -10.13 9.62 8.81
N PHE A 118 -9.14 9.17 9.57
CA PHE A 118 -8.88 9.77 10.89
C PHE A 118 -8.23 11.14 10.76
N ASP A 119 -8.38 11.94 11.81
CA ASP A 119 -7.59 13.15 11.97
C ASP A 119 -6.12 12.77 12.16
N ARG A 120 -5.22 13.58 11.61
CA ARG A 120 -3.78 13.34 11.68
C ARG A 120 -3.25 13.20 13.11
N GLU A 121 -3.83 13.95 14.04
CA GLU A 121 -3.41 13.94 15.44
C GLU A 121 -4.15 12.87 16.26
N ASN A 122 -5.07 12.12 15.64
CA ASN A 122 -5.83 11.06 16.29
C ASN A 122 -6.02 9.85 15.35
N GLY A 123 -4.92 9.17 15.03
CA GLY A 123 -4.90 7.92 14.25
C GLY A 123 -4.14 8.03 12.94
N GLY A 124 -4.45 9.05 12.12
CA GLY A 124 -3.92 9.17 10.77
C GLY A 124 -4.32 8.01 9.85
N GLY A 125 -3.46 7.63 8.91
CA GLY A 125 -3.76 6.74 7.79
C GLY A 125 -2.70 6.86 6.68
N PHE A 126 -2.90 6.18 5.56
CA PHE A 126 -1.86 6.04 4.53
C PHE A 126 -1.51 7.35 3.81
N LEU A 127 -2.53 8.20 3.55
CA LEU A 127 -2.38 9.50 2.88
C LEU A 127 -2.66 10.69 3.80
N THR A 128 -2.38 10.56 5.10
CA THR A 128 -2.66 11.61 6.10
C THR A 128 -2.00 12.95 5.77
N ASP A 129 -0.87 12.91 5.07
CA ASP A 129 -0.14 14.08 4.65
C ASP A 129 -0.85 14.89 3.54
N HIS A 130 -1.75 14.25 2.80
CA HIS A 130 -2.66 14.87 1.82
C HIS A 130 -4.05 15.13 2.41
N PHE A 131 -4.52 14.26 3.30
CA PHE A 131 -5.84 14.32 3.92
C PHE A 131 -5.74 14.30 5.45
N PRO A 132 -5.32 15.43 6.07
CA PRO A 132 -5.03 15.48 7.51
C PRO A 132 -6.29 15.62 8.38
N CYS A 133 -7.42 16.02 7.80
CA CYS A 133 -8.68 16.16 8.50
C CYS A 133 -9.42 14.82 8.58
N ALA A 134 -10.15 14.62 9.68
CA ALA A 134 -11.15 13.57 9.72
C ALA A 134 -12.24 13.79 8.65
N THR A 135 -12.62 12.72 7.94
CA THR A 135 -13.74 12.70 7.00
C THR A 135 -14.54 11.42 7.18
N LYS A 136 -15.82 11.42 6.78
CA LYS A 136 -16.73 10.28 6.91
C LYS A 136 -17.64 10.19 5.70
N ALA A 137 -17.86 8.97 5.21
CA ALA A 137 -18.89 8.60 4.26
C ALA A 137 -19.80 7.56 4.91
N ILE A 138 -21.11 7.71 4.73
CA ILE A 138 -22.12 6.74 5.17
C ILE A 138 -22.60 5.95 3.96
N TRP A 139 -22.77 4.65 4.15
CA TRP A 139 -23.25 3.69 3.16
C TRP A 139 -24.56 3.08 3.67
N SER A 140 -25.62 3.14 2.87
CA SER A 140 -26.95 2.59 3.18
C SER A 140 -27.32 1.46 2.22
N GLU A 141 -28.41 0.74 2.53
CA GLU A 141 -28.97 -0.34 1.70
C GLU A 141 -28.01 -1.51 1.47
N ILE A 142 -27.22 -1.79 2.50
CA ILE A 142 -26.21 -2.85 2.54
C ILE A 142 -26.91 -4.22 2.59
N SER A 143 -26.86 -4.98 1.48
CA SER A 143 -27.59 -6.25 1.34
C SER A 143 -26.72 -7.52 1.21
N ARG A 144 -25.43 -7.38 0.87
CA ARG A 144 -24.45 -8.49 0.72
C ARG A 144 -23.04 -8.09 1.17
N LEU A 145 -22.58 -8.56 2.33
CA LEU A 145 -21.28 -8.20 2.93
C LEU A 145 -20.09 -8.95 2.31
N ASN A 146 -18.89 -8.46 2.57
CA ASN A 146 -17.63 -9.11 2.25
C ASN A 146 -16.67 -9.00 3.44
N SER A 147 -16.42 -10.16 4.04
CA SER A 147 -15.33 -10.47 4.98
C SER A 147 -15.36 -9.85 6.39
N PRO A 148 -14.81 -10.56 7.38
CA PRO A 148 -14.35 -9.95 8.63
C PRO A 148 -12.93 -9.39 8.47
N GLY A 149 -12.68 -8.19 8.99
CA GLY A 149 -11.33 -7.65 9.20
C GLY A 149 -10.55 -8.46 10.24
N ILE A 150 -11.25 -8.92 11.29
CA ILE A 150 -10.66 -9.70 12.40
C ILE A 150 -11.19 -11.12 12.48
N VAL A 151 -10.28 -12.09 12.36
CA VAL A 151 -10.50 -13.49 12.75
C VAL A 151 -9.19 -14.10 13.27
N GLY A 152 -9.21 -14.67 14.47
CA GLY A 152 -7.99 -15.22 15.07
C GLY A 152 -8.19 -16.05 16.34
N THR A 153 -7.17 -16.81 16.69
CA THR A 153 -7.09 -17.60 17.94
C THR A 153 -6.38 -16.82 19.04
N ALA A 154 -6.58 -17.17 20.30
CA ALA A 154 -5.82 -16.54 21.38
C ALA A 154 -4.34 -16.96 21.33
N PRO A 155 -3.39 -16.04 21.57
CA PRO A 155 -1.96 -16.37 21.61
C PRO A 155 -1.61 -17.19 22.86
N SER A 156 -0.49 -17.91 22.82
CA SER A 156 0.17 -18.38 24.03
C SER A 156 0.82 -17.21 24.77
N MET A 157 1.18 -17.41 26.04
CA MET A 157 1.93 -16.39 26.80
C MET A 157 3.29 -16.08 26.16
N GLU A 158 3.96 -17.10 25.61
CA GLU A 158 5.23 -16.92 24.91
C GLU A 158 5.07 -16.07 23.65
N LEU A 159 4.06 -16.34 22.82
CA LEU A 159 3.77 -15.57 21.62
C LEU A 159 3.40 -14.12 21.96
N LEU A 160 2.57 -13.92 22.99
CA LEU A 160 2.21 -12.59 23.47
C LEU A 160 3.45 -11.79 23.90
N ASN A 161 4.39 -12.42 24.60
CA ASN A 161 5.64 -11.78 25.02
C ASN A 161 6.51 -11.38 23.81
N ILE A 162 6.59 -12.25 22.79
CA ILE A 162 7.30 -11.94 21.53
C ILE A 162 6.70 -10.69 20.87
N TRP A 163 5.37 -10.61 20.79
CA TRP A 163 4.66 -9.45 20.22
C TRP A 163 4.97 -8.17 20.98
N ASN A 164 4.74 -8.19 22.29
CA ASN A 164 4.92 -7.02 23.15
C ASN A 164 6.36 -6.51 23.12
N GLU A 165 7.34 -7.40 23.06
CA GLU A 165 8.75 -7.03 23.01
C GLU A 165 9.14 -6.39 21.68
N ARG A 166 8.84 -7.04 20.54
CA ARG A 166 9.23 -6.49 19.23
C ARG A 166 8.49 -5.18 18.90
N GLU A 167 7.23 -5.05 19.31
CA GLU A 167 6.44 -3.84 19.11
C GLU A 167 6.94 -2.69 19.99
N ARG A 168 7.34 -2.99 21.23
CA ARG A 168 8.02 -2.02 22.11
C ARG A 168 9.32 -1.52 21.49
N GLN A 169 10.14 -2.42 20.96
CA GLN A 169 11.39 -2.04 20.29
C GLN A 169 11.15 -1.13 19.09
N VAL A 170 10.09 -1.35 18.31
CA VAL A 170 9.71 -0.46 17.20
C VAL A 170 9.28 0.92 17.72
N GLU A 171 8.46 0.98 18.77
CA GLU A 171 8.02 2.26 19.34
C GLU A 171 9.18 3.05 19.97
N GLU A 172 10.06 2.38 20.70
CA GLU A 172 11.19 3.02 21.41
C GLU A 172 12.32 3.45 20.46
N ASN A 173 12.58 2.69 19.38
CA ASN A 173 13.72 2.93 18.47
C ASN A 173 13.33 3.52 17.11
N GLY A 174 12.08 3.36 16.68
CA GLY A 174 11.68 3.55 15.28
C GLY A 174 11.59 5.01 14.82
N LEU A 175 11.40 5.96 15.75
CA LEU A 175 11.31 7.39 15.41
C LEU A 175 12.58 7.95 14.74
N GLN A 176 13.72 7.26 14.88
CA GLN A 176 14.98 7.65 14.24
C GLN A 176 15.21 6.98 12.88
N THR A 177 14.51 5.90 12.54
CA THR A 177 14.91 4.98 11.45
C THR A 177 13.80 4.58 10.48
N LEU A 178 12.51 4.72 10.84
CA LEU A 178 11.39 4.26 10.02
C LEU A 178 10.46 5.42 9.67
N LYS A 179 10.42 5.79 8.39
CA LYS A 179 9.58 6.89 7.89
C LYS A 179 8.97 6.52 6.54
N LEU A 180 7.65 6.39 6.48
CA LEU A 180 6.95 6.45 5.19
C LEU A 180 6.88 7.93 4.76
N CYS A 181 7.67 8.30 3.74
CA CYS A 181 7.73 9.66 3.18
C CYS A 181 8.02 10.79 4.19
N GLU A 182 8.68 10.56 5.33
CA GLU A 182 8.97 11.58 6.36
C GLU A 182 7.78 12.27 7.04
N VAL A 183 6.52 11.99 6.67
CA VAL A 183 5.37 12.70 7.24
C VAL A 183 4.72 11.97 8.42
N LEU A 184 5.05 10.70 8.65
CA LEU A 184 4.34 9.85 9.60
C LEU A 184 4.57 10.15 11.11
N HIS A 185 5.25 11.25 11.45
CA HIS A 185 5.71 11.57 12.82
C HIS A 185 4.58 11.76 13.86
N SER A 186 3.29 11.76 13.48
CA SER A 186 2.16 11.94 14.41
C SER A 186 1.44 10.65 14.81
N ARG A 187 1.66 9.51 14.13
CA ARG A 187 1.03 8.22 14.48
C ARG A 187 2.00 7.39 15.34
N PRO A 188 1.56 6.76 16.44
CA PRO A 188 2.38 5.76 17.15
C PRO A 188 2.80 4.66 16.17
N LEU A 189 4.09 4.29 16.18
CA LEU A 189 4.59 3.23 15.31
C LEU A 189 4.05 1.87 15.73
N ALA A 190 3.83 1.70 17.04
CA ALA A 190 3.07 0.60 17.60
C ALA A 190 2.17 1.07 18.76
N ASN A 191 1.04 0.40 18.95
CA ASN A 191 0.18 0.65 20.10
C ASN A 191 0.44 -0.39 21.18
N LEU A 192 1.24 -0.03 22.18
CA LEU A 192 1.63 -0.94 23.27
C LEU A 192 0.45 -1.27 24.20
N PRO A 193 0.54 -2.39 24.96
CA PRO A 193 -0.44 -2.73 25.99
C PRO A 193 -0.71 -1.56 26.95
N SER A 194 -1.99 -1.36 27.27
CA SER A 194 -2.43 -0.30 28.17
C SER A 194 -3.77 -0.64 28.80
N THR A 195 -3.94 -0.21 30.05
CA THR A 195 -5.22 -0.30 30.79
C THR A 195 -6.27 0.67 30.25
N LYS A 196 -5.87 1.72 29.51
CA LYS A 196 -6.78 2.67 28.87
C LYS A 196 -7.65 1.95 27.83
N GLY A 197 -8.96 2.15 27.91
CA GLY A 197 -9.93 1.54 27.01
C GLY A 197 -10.03 0.01 27.07
N CYS A 198 -9.30 -0.67 27.98
CA CYS A 198 -9.19 -2.12 28.00
C CYS A 198 -10.48 -2.83 28.47
N HIS A 199 -10.86 -3.90 27.78
CA HIS A 199 -11.98 -4.77 28.07
C HIS A 199 -11.57 -6.25 27.89
N LEU A 200 -11.69 -7.05 28.94
CA LEU A 200 -11.12 -8.40 29.05
C LEU A 200 -12.19 -9.49 29.22
N GLY A 201 -13.36 -9.30 28.61
CA GLY A 201 -14.45 -10.28 28.68
C GLY A 201 -14.95 -10.49 30.11
N LYS A 202 -14.94 -11.75 30.55
CA LYS A 202 -15.42 -12.18 31.88
C LYS A 202 -14.56 -11.68 33.05
N ILE A 203 -13.36 -11.15 32.79
CA ILE A 203 -12.46 -10.66 33.85
C ILE A 203 -12.94 -9.28 34.30
N GLN A 204 -13.36 -9.17 35.56
CA GLN A 204 -13.97 -7.96 36.11
C GLN A 204 -12.95 -6.81 36.23
N LYS A 205 -13.27 -5.67 35.60
CA LYS A 205 -12.47 -4.44 35.67
C LYS A 205 -12.26 -3.96 37.11
N GLY A 206 -11.04 -3.55 37.43
CA GLY A 206 -10.63 -3.04 38.75
C GLY A 206 -10.19 -4.12 39.74
N THR A 207 -10.19 -5.40 39.34
CA THR A 207 -9.58 -6.47 40.14
C THR A 207 -8.06 -6.53 39.93
N PRO A 208 -7.27 -7.05 40.89
CA PRO A 208 -5.82 -7.22 40.71
C PRO A 208 -5.46 -8.09 39.49
N GLU A 209 -6.27 -9.11 39.21
CA GLU A 209 -6.13 -9.96 38.02
C GLU A 209 -6.35 -9.16 36.73
N TRP A 210 -7.44 -8.39 36.66
CA TRP A 210 -7.72 -7.53 35.51
C TRP A 210 -6.58 -6.53 35.27
N GLU A 211 -6.09 -5.87 36.32
CA GLU A 211 -5.02 -4.88 36.15
C GLU A 211 -3.72 -5.51 35.65
N ARG A 212 -3.35 -6.69 36.14
CA ARG A 212 -2.17 -7.42 35.65
C ARG A 212 -2.33 -7.73 34.16
N ILE A 213 -3.43 -8.39 33.80
CA ILE A 213 -3.69 -8.80 32.41
C ILE A 213 -3.78 -7.58 31.49
N ALA A 214 -4.48 -6.51 31.90
CA ALA A 214 -4.66 -5.32 31.09
C ALA A 214 -3.34 -4.56 30.80
N ARG A 215 -2.30 -4.75 31.64
CA ARG A 215 -0.97 -4.16 31.44
C ARG A 215 -0.11 -4.91 30.42
N GLU A 216 -0.44 -6.17 30.11
CA GLU A 216 0.34 -7.02 29.21
C GLU A 216 -0.45 -7.49 27.98
N ALA A 217 -1.79 -7.39 27.99
CA ALA A 217 -2.64 -7.81 26.90
C ALA A 217 -2.45 -6.92 25.65
N ALA A 218 -2.12 -7.55 24.53
CA ALA A 218 -1.80 -6.86 23.29
C ALA A 218 -3.03 -6.19 22.68
N ARG A 219 -2.81 -5.06 22.00
CA ARG A 219 -3.84 -4.39 21.19
C ARG A 219 -4.21 -5.26 19.99
N THR A 220 -5.48 -5.20 19.58
CA THR A 220 -5.99 -5.98 18.44
C THR A 220 -5.73 -5.33 17.08
N ILE A 221 -5.06 -4.16 17.03
CA ILE A 221 -4.87 -3.35 15.81
C ILE A 221 -4.06 -4.06 14.72
N PRO A 222 -2.87 -4.63 14.97
CA PRO A 222 -2.12 -5.29 13.90
C PRO A 222 -2.48 -6.77 13.79
N GLY A 223 -2.52 -7.26 12.56
CA GLY A 223 -2.49 -8.69 12.23
C GLY A 223 -1.17 -9.32 12.62
N ARG A 224 -1.21 -10.58 13.06
CA ARG A 224 -0.06 -11.31 13.62
C ARG A 224 -0.12 -12.79 13.22
N GLU A 225 0.76 -13.57 13.83
CA GLU A 225 0.89 -15.02 13.66
C GLU A 225 -0.40 -15.79 13.94
N ASN A 226 -1.31 -15.25 14.76
CA ASN A 226 -2.61 -15.84 15.08
C ASN A 226 -3.74 -15.46 14.11
N GLY A 227 -3.42 -14.74 13.02
CA GLY A 227 -4.41 -13.99 12.25
C GLY A 227 -4.66 -12.65 12.95
N GLY A 228 -5.87 -12.48 13.49
CA GLY A 228 -6.26 -11.21 14.08
C GLY A 228 -6.68 -10.22 12.99
N ASN A 229 -6.25 -8.97 13.09
CA ASN A 229 -6.65 -7.90 12.18
C ASN A 229 -5.82 -7.88 10.90
N CYS A 230 -6.21 -8.71 9.96
CA CYS A 230 -5.48 -8.87 8.70
C CYS A 230 -6.10 -8.06 7.55
N ASP A 231 -7.38 -7.68 7.67
CA ASP A 231 -8.09 -6.85 6.69
C ASP A 231 -7.95 -7.39 5.26
N ILE A 232 -8.21 -8.69 5.12
CA ILE A 232 -8.13 -9.40 3.84
C ILE A 232 -9.54 -9.51 3.27
N LYS A 233 -9.86 -8.64 2.31
CA LYS A 233 -11.18 -8.59 1.65
C LYS A 233 -11.66 -9.91 1.03
N ASN A 234 -10.72 -10.80 0.71
CA ASN A 234 -10.98 -12.11 0.09
C ASN A 234 -11.44 -13.18 1.11
N LEU A 235 -11.49 -12.88 2.41
CA LEU A 235 -12.08 -13.76 3.43
C LEU A 235 -13.61 -13.68 3.41
N SER A 236 -14.22 -13.97 2.26
CA SER A 236 -15.67 -13.86 2.02
C SER A 236 -16.43 -15.17 2.26
N THR A 237 -17.71 -15.20 1.84
CA THR A 237 -18.54 -16.41 1.97
C THR A 237 -17.96 -17.58 1.17
N GLY A 238 -17.81 -18.70 1.86
CA GLY A 238 -17.21 -19.94 1.38
C GLY A 238 -15.68 -19.97 1.51
N SER A 239 -15.04 -18.91 2.00
CA SER A 239 -13.62 -18.95 2.34
C SER A 239 -13.38 -19.88 3.52
N LYS A 240 -12.21 -20.51 3.54
CA LYS A 240 -11.75 -21.37 4.64
C LYS A 240 -10.37 -20.93 5.08
N ILE A 241 -10.27 -20.45 6.32
CA ILE A 241 -9.01 -20.02 6.92
C ILE A 241 -8.49 -21.08 7.89
N TYR A 242 -7.18 -21.32 7.87
CA TYR A 242 -6.50 -22.29 8.72
C TYR A 242 -5.65 -21.54 9.74
N LEU A 243 -6.18 -21.41 10.96
CA LEU A 243 -5.57 -20.65 12.04
C LEU A 243 -4.69 -21.55 12.93
N PRO A 244 -3.46 -21.15 13.28
CA PRO A 244 -2.65 -21.86 14.25
C PRO A 244 -3.28 -21.79 15.66
N VAL A 245 -3.20 -22.89 16.41
CA VAL A 245 -3.71 -22.99 17.77
C VAL A 245 -2.56 -22.87 18.77
N PHE A 246 -2.65 -21.91 19.69
CA PHE A 246 -1.60 -21.65 20.69
C PHE A 246 -2.03 -21.92 22.14
N VAL A 247 -3.33 -22.11 22.38
CA VAL A 247 -3.90 -22.40 23.70
C VAL A 247 -4.96 -23.50 23.61
N ASP A 248 -5.23 -24.14 24.74
CA ASP A 248 -6.32 -25.10 24.86
C ASP A 248 -7.67 -24.46 24.46
N GLY A 249 -8.36 -25.10 23.53
CA GLY A 249 -9.65 -24.66 22.99
C GLY A 249 -9.54 -23.65 21.85
N ALA A 250 -8.33 -23.27 21.42
CA ALA A 250 -8.05 -22.21 20.45
C ALA A 250 -8.51 -20.80 20.85
N ASN A 251 -9.64 -20.67 21.54
CA ASN A 251 -10.23 -19.42 21.97
C ASN A 251 -10.37 -18.45 20.78
N LEU A 252 -11.19 -18.87 19.81
CA LEU A 252 -11.47 -18.15 18.57
C LEU A 252 -12.26 -16.87 18.85
N SER A 253 -11.80 -15.75 18.29
CA SER A 253 -12.54 -14.48 18.32
C SER A 253 -12.60 -13.86 16.93
N THR A 254 -13.66 -13.10 16.69
CA THR A 254 -13.88 -12.38 15.44
C THR A 254 -14.64 -11.09 15.70
N GLY A 255 -14.51 -10.13 14.79
CA GLY A 255 -15.10 -8.79 14.88
C GLY A 255 -14.76 -8.01 13.63
N ASP A 256 -15.04 -6.70 13.67
CA ASP A 256 -14.62 -5.78 12.63
C ASP A 256 -15.20 -6.16 11.25
N MET A 257 -16.53 -6.16 11.16
CA MET A 257 -17.21 -6.63 9.96
C MET A 257 -17.17 -5.57 8.87
N HIS A 258 -16.81 -6.02 7.68
CA HIS A 258 -16.71 -5.18 6.50
C HIS A 258 -17.78 -5.57 5.49
N PHE A 259 -18.44 -4.56 4.90
CA PHE A 259 -19.29 -4.81 3.73
C PHE A 259 -18.50 -4.89 2.44
N SER A 260 -17.50 -4.05 2.31
CA SER A 260 -16.60 -4.04 1.18
C SER A 260 -15.33 -3.32 1.60
N GLN A 261 -14.19 -3.73 1.06
CA GLN A 261 -12.90 -3.17 1.36
C GLN A 261 -12.05 -3.12 0.09
N GLY A 262 -11.24 -2.07 -0.04
CA GLY A 262 -10.15 -2.02 -1.02
C GLY A 262 -8.88 -2.64 -0.45
N ASP A 263 -8.00 -3.12 -1.33
CA ASP A 263 -6.70 -3.62 -0.84
C ASP A 263 -5.90 -2.52 -0.13
N GLY A 264 -5.25 -2.92 0.95
CA GLY A 264 -4.47 -2.03 1.80
C GLY A 264 -5.30 -1.12 2.70
N GLU A 265 -6.64 -1.12 2.58
CA GLU A 265 -7.54 -0.43 3.51
C GLU A 265 -7.10 1.03 3.75
N VAL A 266 -6.76 1.72 2.66
CA VAL A 266 -5.81 2.85 2.66
C VAL A 266 -6.22 4.03 3.55
N SER A 267 -7.50 4.17 3.89
CA SER A 267 -7.97 5.22 4.80
C SER A 267 -7.82 4.91 6.30
N PHE A 268 -7.43 3.68 6.66
CA PHE A 268 -7.28 3.12 8.01
C PHE A 268 -8.55 3.05 8.88
N CYS A 269 -9.50 3.98 8.72
CA CYS A 269 -10.90 3.72 9.05
C CYS A 269 -11.60 3.28 7.77
N GLY A 270 -11.02 2.26 7.15
CA GLY A 270 -11.33 1.77 5.84
C GLY A 270 -12.08 0.46 5.91
N ALA A 271 -12.37 -0.08 4.73
CA ALA A 271 -13.62 -0.78 4.49
C ALA A 271 -14.87 0.08 4.68
N ILE A 272 -16.02 -0.54 4.39
CA ILE A 272 -17.33 -0.13 4.86
C ILE A 272 -17.58 -0.87 6.16
N GLU A 273 -17.30 -0.19 7.26
CA GLU A 273 -17.38 -0.66 8.64
C GLU A 273 -18.81 -0.81 9.09
N MET A 274 -19.13 -1.90 9.80
CA MET A 274 -20.50 -2.15 10.26
C MET A 274 -20.61 -3.20 11.36
N SER A 275 -21.78 -3.26 12.00
CA SER A 275 -22.20 -4.43 12.78
C SER A 275 -22.65 -5.55 11.84
N GLY A 276 -22.44 -6.81 12.22
CA GLY A 276 -22.80 -7.93 11.36
C GLY A 276 -22.83 -9.28 12.05
N PHE A 277 -22.95 -10.33 11.26
CA PHE A 277 -22.82 -11.71 11.73
C PHE A 277 -21.95 -12.55 10.80
N LEU A 278 -21.34 -13.57 11.37
CA LEU A 278 -20.75 -14.70 10.65
C LEU A 278 -21.48 -15.98 11.04
N GLU A 279 -21.80 -16.81 10.05
CA GLU A 279 -22.11 -18.21 10.26
C GLU A 279 -20.87 -19.03 9.92
N LEU A 280 -20.35 -19.75 10.91
CA LEU A 280 -19.05 -20.41 10.86
C LEU A 280 -19.22 -21.91 11.07
N LYS A 281 -18.28 -22.65 10.49
CA LYS A 281 -18.07 -24.06 10.80
C LYS A 281 -16.59 -24.29 11.08
N CYS A 282 -16.28 -24.91 12.20
CA CYS A 282 -14.90 -25.18 12.62
C CYS A 282 -14.55 -26.66 12.50
N GLU A 283 -13.32 -26.97 12.10
CA GLU A 283 -12.71 -28.29 12.12
C GLU A 283 -11.34 -28.23 12.79
N ILE A 284 -10.97 -29.27 13.56
CA ILE A 284 -9.67 -29.35 14.23
C ILE A 284 -8.80 -30.33 13.45
N ILE A 285 -7.65 -29.86 12.97
CA ILE A 285 -6.61 -30.68 12.35
C ILE A 285 -5.52 -30.90 13.40
N ARG A 286 -5.55 -32.08 14.03
CA ARG A 286 -4.63 -32.42 15.13
C ARG A 286 -3.18 -32.40 14.67
N GLY A 287 -2.33 -31.67 15.40
CA GLY A 287 -0.92 -31.47 15.04
C GLY A 287 -0.69 -30.72 13.72
N GLY A 288 -1.71 -30.07 13.17
CA GLY A 288 -1.68 -29.48 11.83
C GLY A 288 -0.61 -28.40 11.64
N MET A 289 -0.21 -27.68 12.69
CA MET A 289 0.84 -26.65 12.56
C MET A 289 2.16 -27.29 12.11
N LYS A 290 2.53 -28.44 12.68
CA LYS A 290 3.76 -29.14 12.33
C LYS A 290 3.73 -29.66 10.89
N GLU A 291 2.57 -30.14 10.44
CA GLU A 291 2.43 -30.78 9.12
C GLU A 291 2.34 -29.75 7.98
N TYR A 292 1.75 -28.57 8.22
CA TYR A 292 1.42 -27.62 7.17
C TYR A 292 2.05 -26.23 7.31
N LEU A 293 2.44 -25.80 8.52
CA LEU A 293 2.98 -24.45 8.75
C LEU A 293 4.46 -24.52 9.11
N THR A 294 5.32 -24.39 8.10
CA THR A 294 6.77 -24.22 8.31
C THR A 294 7.05 -22.89 9.01
N PRO A 295 7.68 -22.86 10.19
CA PRO A 295 8.00 -21.62 10.87
C PRO A 295 9.02 -20.79 10.08
N MET A 296 8.72 -19.49 9.90
CA MET A 296 9.54 -18.50 9.22
C MET A 296 10.01 -17.43 10.23
N GLY A 297 10.83 -17.85 11.19
CA GLY A 297 11.37 -16.95 12.22
C GLY A 297 12.16 -17.68 13.31
N PRO A 298 12.57 -16.98 14.38
CA PRO A 298 13.48 -17.51 15.39
C PRO A 298 12.87 -18.58 16.30
N THR A 299 11.54 -18.75 16.30
CA THR A 299 10.85 -19.74 17.14
C THR A 299 9.79 -20.49 16.33
N PRO A 300 9.36 -21.70 16.77
CA PRO A 300 8.27 -22.44 16.14
C PRO A 300 6.91 -21.72 16.11
N LEU A 301 6.78 -20.59 16.82
CA LEU A 301 5.56 -19.78 16.87
C LEU A 301 5.46 -18.79 15.70
N HIS A 302 6.54 -18.60 14.93
CA HIS A 302 6.59 -17.71 13.76
C HIS A 302 5.95 -18.39 12.55
N VAL A 303 4.66 -18.62 12.64
CA VAL A 303 3.84 -19.18 11.57
C VAL A 303 2.72 -18.18 11.24
N ASN A 304 2.15 -18.28 10.05
CA ASN A 304 1.03 -17.44 9.63
C ASN A 304 -0.14 -18.29 9.13
N PRO A 305 -1.38 -17.80 9.25
CA PRO A 305 -2.53 -18.47 8.66
C PRO A 305 -2.39 -18.63 7.15
N ILE A 306 -3.02 -19.67 6.62
CA ILE A 306 -3.28 -19.85 5.19
C ILE A 306 -4.79 -19.87 4.97
N PHE A 307 -5.27 -19.51 3.78
CA PHE A 307 -6.69 -19.53 3.48
C PHE A 307 -7.00 -19.89 2.03
N GLU A 308 -8.16 -20.48 1.84
CA GLU A 308 -8.80 -20.69 0.54
C GLU A 308 -9.82 -19.55 0.31
N ILE A 309 -9.80 -18.97 -0.89
CA ILE A 309 -10.76 -17.94 -1.30
C ILE A 309 -12.11 -18.59 -1.59
N GLY A 310 -13.18 -17.95 -1.12
CA GLY A 310 -14.55 -18.39 -1.35
C GLY A 310 -14.96 -18.31 -2.82
N PRO A 311 -15.91 -19.16 -3.27
CA PRO A 311 -16.39 -19.13 -4.65
C PRO A 311 -17.34 -17.95 -4.95
N VAL A 312 -17.74 -17.19 -3.92
CA VAL A 312 -18.70 -16.09 -4.01
C VAL A 312 -17.96 -14.76 -3.85
N GLU A 313 -17.51 -14.18 -4.96
CA GLU A 313 -16.90 -12.85 -5.02
C GLU A 313 -17.53 -12.00 -6.13
N PRO A 314 -17.61 -10.66 -5.97
CA PRO A 314 -17.93 -9.77 -7.07
C PRO A 314 -16.91 -9.95 -8.21
N ARG A 315 -17.36 -10.48 -9.36
CA ARG A 315 -16.48 -10.66 -10.52
C ARG A 315 -16.57 -9.46 -11.44
N PHE A 316 -15.50 -8.67 -11.50
CA PHE A 316 -15.34 -7.60 -12.47
C PHE A 316 -14.52 -8.06 -13.67
N SER A 317 -14.96 -7.70 -14.87
CA SER A 317 -14.31 -8.06 -16.14
C SER A 317 -13.38 -6.98 -16.69
N GLU A 318 -13.57 -5.74 -16.27
CA GLU A 318 -12.83 -4.58 -16.77
C GLU A 318 -12.26 -3.77 -15.61
N TRP A 319 -10.98 -3.41 -15.75
CA TRP A 319 -10.19 -2.73 -14.73
C TRP A 319 -9.42 -1.58 -15.36
N LEU A 320 -9.33 -0.47 -14.63
CA LEU A 320 -8.39 0.60 -14.93
C LEU A 320 -7.26 0.55 -13.88
N VAL A 321 -6.02 0.42 -14.34
CA VAL A 321 -4.86 0.15 -13.49
C VAL A 321 -3.95 1.37 -13.40
N PHE A 322 -3.56 1.72 -12.18
CA PHE A 322 -2.68 2.84 -11.86
C PHE A 322 -1.38 2.30 -11.28
N GLU A 323 -0.26 2.76 -11.82
CA GLU A 323 1.08 2.36 -11.39
C GLU A 323 1.67 3.38 -10.42
N GLY A 324 2.56 2.89 -9.55
CA GLY A 324 3.43 3.69 -8.73
C GLY A 324 4.77 2.99 -8.50
N ILE A 325 5.80 3.79 -8.24
CA ILE A 325 7.18 3.35 -8.05
C ILE A 325 7.76 3.92 -6.75
N SER A 326 8.90 3.41 -6.29
CA SER A 326 9.60 3.85 -5.07
C SER A 326 10.24 5.25 -5.18
N VAL A 327 9.53 6.21 -5.77
CA VAL A 327 9.91 7.63 -5.83
C VAL A 327 8.78 8.43 -5.21
N ASP A 328 9.07 9.16 -4.13
CA ASP A 328 8.05 9.88 -3.38
C ASP A 328 7.60 11.19 -4.07
N GLU A 329 6.63 11.88 -3.46
CA GLU A 329 6.05 13.12 -3.96
C GLU A 329 7.05 14.26 -4.15
N SER A 330 8.20 14.24 -3.46
CA SER A 330 9.27 15.22 -3.60
C SER A 330 10.23 14.90 -4.74
N GLY A 331 10.08 13.73 -5.37
CA GLY A 331 11.02 13.21 -6.36
C GLY A 331 12.21 12.48 -5.75
N ARG A 332 12.21 12.23 -4.44
CA ARG A 332 13.28 11.48 -3.78
C ARG A 332 13.15 10.00 -4.08
N GLN A 333 14.28 9.39 -4.46
CA GLN A 333 14.42 7.96 -4.66
C GLN A 333 14.46 7.21 -3.33
N HIS A 334 13.65 6.15 -3.23
CA HIS A 334 13.69 5.14 -2.16
C HIS A 334 14.15 3.80 -2.74
N TYR A 335 14.73 2.93 -1.92
CA TYR A 335 15.25 1.64 -2.38
C TYR A 335 14.24 0.52 -2.14
N LEU A 336 13.68 -0.03 -3.22
CA LEU A 336 12.71 -1.15 -3.23
C LEU A 336 11.55 -0.99 -2.23
N ASP A 337 11.08 0.25 -2.04
CA ASP A 337 10.01 0.56 -1.12
C ASP A 337 8.63 0.39 -1.80
N ALA A 338 7.99 -0.75 -1.52
CA ALA A 338 6.65 -1.06 -2.01
C ALA A 338 5.56 -0.17 -1.38
N SER A 339 5.78 0.35 -0.18
CA SER A 339 4.82 1.23 0.50
C SER A 339 4.76 2.58 -0.20
N VAL A 340 5.93 3.15 -0.53
CA VAL A 340 6.01 4.37 -1.37
C VAL A 340 5.41 4.10 -2.75
N ALA A 341 5.77 2.98 -3.39
CA ALA A 341 5.21 2.61 -4.68
C ALA A 341 3.67 2.52 -4.67
N TYR A 342 3.08 1.89 -3.65
CA TYR A 342 1.63 1.79 -3.52
C TYR A 342 0.98 3.15 -3.22
N LYS A 343 1.63 3.98 -2.40
CA LYS A 343 1.20 5.38 -2.15
C LYS A 343 1.10 6.16 -3.46
N ARG A 344 2.09 6.01 -4.34
CA ARG A 344 2.10 6.64 -5.67
C ARG A 344 0.97 6.15 -6.56
N ALA A 345 0.70 4.84 -6.58
CA ALA A 345 -0.42 4.27 -7.34
C ALA A 345 -1.78 4.82 -6.88
N VAL A 346 -2.01 4.89 -5.56
CA VAL A 346 -3.23 5.45 -4.97
C VAL A 346 -3.38 6.95 -5.29
N LEU A 347 -2.31 7.74 -5.14
CA LEU A 347 -2.34 9.17 -5.47
C LEU A 347 -2.60 9.42 -6.95
N ASN A 348 -2.03 8.62 -7.84
CA ASN A 348 -2.28 8.69 -9.28
C ASN A 348 -3.75 8.39 -9.61
N ALA A 349 -4.34 7.38 -8.97
CA ALA A 349 -5.76 7.07 -9.11
C ALA A 349 -6.67 8.21 -8.63
N ILE A 350 -6.41 8.76 -7.43
CA ILE A 350 -7.18 9.88 -6.86
C ILE A 350 -7.13 11.10 -7.81
N ASP A 351 -5.94 11.48 -8.27
CA ASP A 351 -5.80 12.64 -9.13
C ASP A 351 -6.51 12.43 -10.48
N TYR A 352 -6.37 11.23 -11.07
CA TYR A 352 -7.05 10.88 -12.31
C TYR A 352 -8.57 10.93 -12.16
N LEU A 353 -9.12 10.23 -11.18
CA LEU A 353 -10.58 10.13 -10.99
C LEU A 353 -11.20 11.47 -10.58
N SER A 354 -10.47 12.33 -9.87
CA SER A 354 -10.96 13.68 -9.54
C SER A 354 -11.25 14.55 -10.77
N LYS A 355 -10.64 14.26 -11.94
CA LYS A 355 -10.92 14.95 -13.21
C LYS A 355 -12.33 14.67 -13.73
N PHE A 356 -12.96 13.60 -13.25
CA PHE A 356 -14.33 13.21 -13.56
C PHE A 356 -15.34 13.78 -12.56
N GLY A 357 -15.01 14.89 -11.89
CA GLY A 357 -15.96 15.65 -11.08
C GLY A 357 -16.06 15.25 -9.61
N TYR A 358 -15.36 14.21 -9.16
CA TYR A 358 -15.30 13.83 -7.75
C TYR A 358 -14.31 14.69 -6.96
N SER A 359 -14.57 14.89 -5.67
CA SER A 359 -13.55 15.44 -4.77
C SER A 359 -12.46 14.40 -4.51
N LYS A 360 -11.26 14.87 -4.14
CA LYS A 360 -10.14 13.97 -3.83
C LYS A 360 -10.43 13.13 -2.58
N GLU A 361 -11.11 13.70 -1.60
CA GLU A 361 -11.56 13.01 -0.38
C GLU A 361 -12.58 11.91 -0.71
N GLN A 362 -13.54 12.17 -1.61
CA GLN A 362 -14.49 11.17 -2.07
C GLN A 362 -13.77 9.98 -2.71
N MET A 363 -12.76 10.25 -3.55
CA MET A 363 -11.97 9.19 -4.18
C MET A 363 -11.10 8.45 -3.17
N TYR A 364 -10.51 9.13 -2.19
CA TYR A 364 -9.72 8.46 -1.17
C TYR A 364 -10.58 7.51 -0.31
N LEU A 365 -11.75 7.95 0.16
CA LEU A 365 -12.70 7.09 0.87
C LEU A 365 -13.18 5.94 -0.02
N LEU A 366 -13.53 6.21 -1.28
CA LEU A 366 -13.95 5.18 -2.23
C LEU A 366 -12.87 4.11 -2.44
N LEU A 367 -11.60 4.49 -2.60
CA LEU A 367 -10.51 3.54 -2.81
C LEU A 367 -10.25 2.65 -1.60
N SER A 368 -10.63 3.09 -0.41
CA SER A 368 -10.52 2.31 0.82
C SER A 368 -11.59 1.24 0.95
N CYS A 369 -12.71 1.39 0.23
CA CYS A 369 -13.91 0.58 0.45
C CYS A 369 -14.45 -0.11 -0.80
N CYS A 370 -14.11 0.38 -2.00
CA CYS A 370 -14.43 -0.31 -3.24
C CYS A 370 -13.51 -1.53 -3.41
N PRO A 371 -13.94 -2.59 -4.08
CA PRO A 371 -13.16 -3.82 -4.26
C PRO A 371 -12.05 -3.64 -5.30
N CYS A 372 -11.19 -2.64 -5.10
CA CYS A 372 -9.98 -2.42 -5.88
C CYS A 372 -8.92 -3.47 -5.53
N GLU A 373 -8.00 -3.70 -6.47
CA GLU A 373 -6.92 -4.68 -6.33
C GLU A 373 -5.56 -4.00 -6.28
N GLY A 374 -4.90 -4.13 -5.13
CA GLY A 374 -3.54 -3.71 -4.89
C GLY A 374 -2.59 -4.86 -5.16
N ARG A 375 -1.56 -4.62 -5.98
CA ARG A 375 -0.53 -5.64 -6.25
C ARG A 375 0.85 -5.05 -6.06
N ILE A 376 1.71 -5.79 -5.36
CA ILE A 376 3.15 -5.66 -5.51
C ILE A 376 3.49 -6.33 -6.84
N SER A 377 3.62 -5.53 -7.90
CA SER A 377 3.84 -6.03 -9.27
C SER A 377 5.29 -6.46 -9.47
N GLY A 378 6.24 -5.68 -8.95
CA GLY A 378 7.67 -6.00 -8.95
C GLY A 378 8.32 -5.51 -7.68
N ILE A 379 9.19 -6.32 -7.06
CA ILE A 379 9.87 -6.00 -5.80
C ILE A 379 11.38 -6.24 -5.84
N VAL A 380 11.92 -6.49 -7.04
CA VAL A 380 13.30 -6.95 -7.24
C VAL A 380 14.12 -6.02 -8.14
N ASP A 381 13.45 -5.20 -8.96
CA ASP A 381 14.10 -4.37 -9.98
C ASP A 381 14.64 -3.08 -9.37
N SER A 382 15.88 -3.16 -8.88
CA SER A 382 16.55 -2.00 -8.26
C SER A 382 16.61 -0.79 -9.21
N PRO A 383 16.31 0.44 -8.72
CA PRO A 383 16.00 0.77 -7.32
C PRO A 383 14.51 0.72 -6.97
N ASN A 384 13.61 0.48 -7.92
CA ASN A 384 12.18 0.71 -7.75
C ASN A 384 11.38 -0.57 -7.55
N ALA A 385 10.68 -0.67 -6.41
CA ALA A 385 9.49 -1.49 -6.37
C ALA A 385 8.42 -0.87 -7.27
N VAL A 386 7.59 -1.72 -7.87
CA VAL A 386 6.43 -1.32 -8.67
C VAL A 386 5.19 -1.88 -7.99
N ALA A 387 4.26 -1.01 -7.66
CA ALA A 387 2.95 -1.39 -7.16
C ALA A 387 1.85 -0.87 -8.08
N THR A 388 0.76 -1.60 -8.18
CA THR A 388 -0.40 -1.22 -8.99
C THR A 388 -1.67 -1.20 -8.17
N LEU A 389 -2.57 -0.27 -8.49
CA LEU A 389 -3.94 -0.23 -8.00
C LEU A 389 -4.90 -0.39 -9.19
N ALA A 390 -5.58 -1.52 -9.29
CA ALA A 390 -6.60 -1.78 -10.29
C ALA A 390 -7.99 -1.47 -9.74
N ILE A 391 -8.75 -0.66 -10.47
CA ILE A 391 -10.09 -0.22 -10.07
C ILE A 391 -11.11 -0.78 -11.05
N PRO A 392 -12.17 -1.44 -10.59
CA PRO A 392 -13.18 -1.99 -11.49
C PRO A 392 -13.97 -0.85 -12.13
N THR A 393 -13.99 -0.76 -13.46
CA THR A 393 -14.65 0.36 -14.15
C THR A 393 -16.17 0.32 -14.01
N ALA A 394 -16.75 -0.86 -13.75
CA ALA A 394 -18.18 -1.09 -13.65
C ALA A 394 -18.85 -0.46 -12.40
N ILE A 395 -18.07 0.02 -11.42
CA ILE A 395 -18.63 0.68 -10.23
C ILE A 395 -19.01 2.15 -10.51
N PHE A 396 -18.63 2.69 -11.66
CA PHE A 396 -18.93 4.06 -12.08
C PHE A 396 -20.11 4.08 -13.06
N ASP A 397 -20.96 5.10 -12.93
CA ASP A 397 -22.07 5.38 -13.84
C ASP A 397 -21.64 6.07 -15.15
N GLN A 398 -20.35 6.41 -15.24
CA GLN A 398 -19.70 7.02 -16.39
C GLN A 398 -18.46 6.23 -16.80
N ASP A 399 -18.11 6.32 -18.09
CA ASP A 399 -16.90 5.68 -18.61
C ASP A 399 -15.66 6.49 -18.20
N ILE A 400 -14.91 5.93 -17.24
CA ILE A 400 -13.70 6.54 -16.69
C ILE A 400 -12.43 6.26 -17.52
N ARG A 401 -12.53 5.64 -18.71
CA ARG A 401 -11.34 5.34 -19.53
C ARG A 401 -10.79 6.60 -20.22
N PRO A 402 -9.48 6.67 -20.50
CA PRO A 402 -8.88 7.78 -21.24
C PRO A 402 -9.54 7.98 -22.62
N LYS A 403 -9.99 9.21 -22.90
CA LYS A 403 -10.58 9.62 -24.18
C LYS A 403 -9.95 10.95 -24.63
N THR A 404 -10.21 11.36 -25.87
CA THR A 404 -9.70 12.63 -26.44
C THR A 404 -10.20 13.88 -25.70
N LYS A 405 -11.30 13.77 -24.93
CA LYS A 405 -11.81 14.80 -24.03
C LYS A 405 -12.17 14.18 -22.69
N VAL A 406 -11.86 14.87 -21.60
CA VAL A 406 -12.32 14.50 -20.25
C VAL A 406 -13.81 14.81 -20.17
N PRO A 407 -14.68 13.84 -19.83
CA PRO A 407 -16.11 14.07 -19.65
C PRO A 407 -16.39 15.12 -18.57
N VAL A 408 -17.51 15.84 -18.70
CA VAL A 408 -18.03 16.64 -17.60
C VAL A 408 -18.56 15.64 -16.57
N GLY A 409 -17.90 15.57 -15.41
CA GLY A 409 -18.25 14.67 -14.32
C GLY A 409 -19.70 14.76 -13.84
N PRO A 410 -20.13 13.87 -12.93
CA PRO A 410 -21.48 13.86 -12.42
C PRO A 410 -21.71 15.17 -11.65
N ARG A 411 -22.96 15.64 -11.69
CA ARG A 411 -23.34 16.84 -10.94
C ARG A 411 -23.29 16.51 -9.45
N LEU A 412 -22.19 16.85 -8.78
CA LEU A 412 -22.07 16.71 -7.33
C LEU A 412 -23.21 17.47 -6.63
N VAL A 413 -24.02 16.75 -5.87
CA VAL A 413 -24.98 17.37 -4.95
C VAL A 413 -24.20 17.77 -3.69
N ARG A 414 -23.92 19.06 -3.56
CA ARG A 414 -23.35 19.61 -2.33
C ARG A 414 -24.48 20.01 -1.40
N LYS A 415 -24.54 19.39 -0.23
CA LYS A 415 -25.38 19.88 0.89
C LYS A 415 -24.61 21.02 1.58
N PRO A 416 -25.16 22.25 1.65
CA PRO A 416 -24.46 23.41 2.22
C PRO A 416 -24.11 23.25 3.71
N ASP A 417 -24.83 22.39 4.43
CA ASP A 417 -24.75 22.28 5.90
C ASP A 417 -23.82 21.18 6.41
N VAL A 418 -23.06 20.51 5.53
CA VAL A 418 -22.09 19.48 5.94
C VAL A 418 -20.84 20.17 6.49
N LEU A 419 -20.73 20.16 7.82
CA LEU A 419 -19.57 20.70 8.55
C LEU A 419 -18.29 19.96 8.12
N ARG A 420 -17.34 20.69 7.55
CA ARG A 420 -16.00 20.18 7.30
C ARG A 420 -15.18 20.24 8.58
N CYS A 421 -14.58 19.11 8.97
CA CYS A 421 -13.57 19.12 10.01
C CYS A 421 -12.37 19.98 9.54
N THR A 422 -11.96 20.91 10.39
CA THR A 422 -10.71 21.65 10.20
C THR A 422 -9.56 20.85 10.78
N TYR A 423 -8.43 20.89 10.08
CA TYR A 423 -7.16 20.44 10.62
C TYR A 423 -6.58 21.59 11.44
N ASP A 424 -6.49 21.40 12.76
CA ASP A 424 -6.12 22.45 13.71
C ASP A 424 -4.65 22.37 14.16
N GLY A 425 -3.89 21.41 13.61
CA GLY A 425 -2.51 21.18 14.01
C GLY A 425 -1.49 22.05 13.26
N ASN A 426 -0.27 22.08 13.78
CA ASN A 426 0.78 23.02 13.35
C ASN A 426 1.84 22.42 12.40
N LEU A 427 1.82 21.11 12.09
CA LEU A 427 2.86 20.55 11.20
C LEU A 427 2.47 20.68 9.72
N PRO A 428 3.44 20.84 8.80
CA PRO A 428 3.17 21.00 7.38
C PRO A 428 2.39 19.82 6.80
N THR A 429 1.48 20.12 5.87
CA THR A 429 0.84 19.14 4.98
C THR A 429 1.65 19.05 3.68
N THR A 430 1.78 17.86 3.10
CA THR A 430 2.36 17.71 1.77
C THR A 430 1.44 18.40 0.77
N LYS A 431 1.92 19.48 0.14
CA LYS A 431 1.21 20.06 -0.99
C LYS A 431 1.58 19.26 -2.23
N ASN A 432 0.60 18.65 -2.87
CA ASN A 432 0.80 18.05 -4.19
C ASN A 432 1.29 19.15 -5.16
N PRO A 433 2.53 19.09 -5.69
CA PRO A 433 3.05 20.11 -6.59
C PRO A 433 2.18 20.29 -7.84
N ALA A 434 1.56 19.21 -8.32
CA ALA A 434 0.67 19.23 -9.48
C ALA A 434 -0.69 19.91 -9.20
N ALA A 435 -1.10 20.03 -7.93
CA ALA A 435 -2.34 20.71 -7.55
C ALA A 435 -2.21 22.26 -7.56
N THR A 436 -0.98 22.78 -7.61
CA THR A 436 -0.70 24.23 -7.51
C THR A 436 -0.40 24.88 -8.87
N ILE A 437 -0.48 24.15 -10.00
CA ILE A 437 -0.33 24.75 -11.32
C ILE A 437 -1.66 25.41 -11.74
N GLN A 438 -2.06 26.44 -10.99
CA GLN A 438 -2.47 27.69 -11.62
C GLN A 438 -1.21 28.54 -11.68
N CYS A 439 -0.55 28.55 -12.84
CA CYS A 439 0.42 29.60 -13.19
C CYS A 439 -0.21 30.95 -12.81
N PRO A 440 0.41 31.78 -11.95
CA PRO A 440 1.77 32.30 -12.13
C PRO A 440 2.54 32.53 -10.80
N MET A 441 3.66 33.28 -10.89
CA MET A 441 4.49 33.88 -9.83
C MET A 441 5.84 33.16 -9.62
N VAL A 442 6.97 33.69 -10.07
CA VAL A 442 7.67 34.93 -9.66
C VAL A 442 7.86 35.01 -8.15
N LEU A 443 9.07 34.67 -7.68
CA LEU A 443 9.56 34.97 -6.34
C LEU A 443 11.05 35.27 -6.42
N GLU A 444 11.40 36.54 -6.16
CA GLU A 444 12.76 37.07 -6.06
C GLU A 444 13.36 36.76 -4.68
N GLY A 445 14.67 36.47 -4.63
CA GLY A 445 15.46 36.35 -3.41
C GLY A 445 16.89 36.87 -3.63
N TRP A 446 17.37 37.72 -2.72
CA TRP A 446 18.61 38.50 -2.80
C TRP A 446 19.82 37.79 -2.15
N ILE A 447 21.02 37.98 -2.70
CA ILE A 447 22.31 37.69 -2.03
C ILE A 447 23.20 38.93 -2.10
N LEU A 448 23.82 39.26 -0.96
CA LEU A 448 24.78 40.35 -0.76
C LEU A 448 26.19 39.99 -1.28
N ASP A 449 26.86 40.93 -1.96
CA ASP A 449 28.30 40.91 -2.23
C ASP A 449 29.03 41.91 -1.32
N ALA A 450 30.18 41.47 -0.80
CA ALA A 450 31.14 42.22 -0.03
C ALA A 450 31.92 43.25 -0.87
N LYS A 451 31.39 44.49 -0.92
CA LYS A 451 32.15 45.74 -0.75
C LYS A 451 31.15 46.90 -0.63
N GLY A 452 30.99 47.40 0.59
CA GLY A 452 29.92 48.33 0.95
C GLY A 452 29.86 49.59 0.10
N THR A 453 28.74 49.78 -0.60
CA THR A 453 27.89 50.98 -0.63
C THR A 453 26.60 50.66 -1.43
N GLU A 454 25.48 51.28 -1.04
CA GLU A 454 24.06 50.93 -1.29
C GLU A 454 23.59 50.55 -2.73
N PRO A 455 22.49 49.76 -2.87
CA PRO A 455 22.12 49.07 -4.11
C PRO A 455 21.29 49.93 -5.09
N LYS A 456 21.59 49.82 -6.40
CA LYS A 456 20.72 50.29 -7.51
C LYS A 456 20.68 49.26 -8.65
N LYS A 457 19.45 48.98 -9.13
CA LYS A 457 19.05 47.95 -10.12
C LYS A 457 19.80 48.03 -11.47
N ALA A 458 20.26 46.88 -11.96
CA ALA A 458 20.61 46.65 -13.35
C ALA A 458 20.03 45.30 -13.83
N HIS A 459 19.34 45.31 -14.97
CA HIS A 459 18.78 44.13 -15.64
C HIS A 459 19.88 43.28 -16.28
N ILE A 460 19.94 42.00 -15.94
CA ILE A 460 20.68 40.98 -16.69
C ILE A 460 19.76 39.77 -16.89
N SER A 461 19.50 39.46 -18.15
CA SER A 461 18.83 38.24 -18.61
C SER A 461 19.87 37.14 -18.89
N HIS A 462 19.68 35.94 -18.35
CA HIS A 462 20.32 34.71 -18.84
C HIS A 462 19.17 33.72 -19.14
N GLN A 463 18.70 33.59 -20.38
CA GLN A 463 19.18 32.70 -21.44
C GLN A 463 19.51 31.28 -20.94
N PHE A 464 18.69 30.30 -21.38
CA PHE A 464 19.00 28.88 -21.39
C PHE A 464 20.43 28.67 -21.91
N SER A 465 21.27 27.92 -21.19
CA SER A 465 22.57 27.52 -21.70
C SER A 465 22.36 26.57 -22.87
N GLU A 466 22.90 26.94 -24.03
CA GLU A 466 22.98 26.10 -25.22
C GLU A 466 23.65 24.74 -24.89
N GLN A 467 23.16 23.66 -25.50
CA GLN A 467 23.93 22.42 -25.59
C GLN A 467 25.22 22.71 -26.35
N GLU A 468 26.37 22.64 -25.68
CA GLU A 468 27.66 22.68 -26.38
C GLU A 468 27.82 21.38 -27.20
N GLY A 469 27.65 21.51 -28.51
CA GLY A 469 27.89 20.41 -29.45
C GLY A 469 29.39 20.24 -29.71
N VAL A 470 29.87 18.99 -29.73
CA VAL A 470 31.28 18.63 -29.99
C VAL A 470 31.62 18.68 -31.50
N GLY A 471 30.76 19.29 -32.31
CA GLY A 471 30.80 19.22 -33.77
C GLY A 471 30.43 17.84 -34.31
N ASP A 472 30.98 17.48 -35.47
CA ASP A 472 30.75 16.18 -36.12
C ASP A 472 31.45 15.01 -35.41
N GLY A 473 32.27 15.26 -34.38
CA GLY A 473 32.98 14.28 -33.58
C GLY A 473 33.97 13.38 -34.35
N LYS A 474 34.29 13.66 -35.62
CA LYS A 474 35.18 12.84 -36.48
C LYS A 474 36.66 13.20 -36.36
N ARG A 475 36.98 14.34 -35.75
CA ARG A 475 38.35 14.87 -35.60
C ARG A 475 38.77 15.11 -34.16
N VAL A 476 37.92 14.73 -33.20
CA VAL A 476 38.15 14.91 -31.77
C VAL A 476 38.33 13.53 -31.13
N LYS A 477 39.47 13.30 -30.50
CA LYS A 477 39.76 12.08 -29.73
C LYS A 477 39.03 12.14 -28.39
N PHE A 478 38.17 11.15 -28.14
CA PHE A 478 37.30 11.09 -26.96
C PHE A 478 38.09 11.24 -25.65
N TRP A 479 39.20 10.51 -25.49
CA TRP A 479 39.99 10.54 -24.26
C TRP A 479 41.07 11.62 -24.19
N LYS A 480 41.62 12.01 -25.34
CA LYS A 480 42.90 12.74 -25.42
C LYS A 480 42.77 14.22 -25.80
N ASP A 481 41.64 14.63 -26.35
CA ASP A 481 41.41 16.03 -26.72
C ASP A 481 40.55 16.74 -25.66
N LYS A 482 40.68 18.07 -25.61
CA LYS A 482 39.90 18.92 -24.70
C LYS A 482 38.59 19.32 -25.36
N TRP A 483 37.54 18.56 -25.09
CA TRP A 483 36.18 18.85 -25.57
C TRP A 483 35.13 18.84 -24.44
N CYS A 484 35.57 18.51 -23.22
CA CYS A 484 34.75 18.27 -22.05
C CYS A 484 35.29 19.06 -20.84
N GLY A 485 35.53 20.35 -21.04
CA GLY A 485 36.20 21.25 -20.08
C GLY A 485 37.67 21.52 -20.41
N ASP A 486 38.42 22.05 -19.44
CA ASP A 486 39.79 22.57 -19.65
C ASP A 486 40.90 21.50 -19.61
N VAL A 487 40.54 20.26 -19.25
CA VAL A 487 41.44 19.09 -19.18
C VAL A 487 40.89 17.95 -20.07
N THR A 488 41.75 17.00 -20.42
CA THR A 488 41.35 15.82 -21.19
C THR A 488 40.67 14.80 -20.27
N LEU A 489 39.75 13.99 -20.79
CA LEU A 489 39.11 12.92 -19.99
C LEU A 489 40.14 11.91 -19.47
N ALA A 490 41.22 11.64 -20.21
CA ALA A 490 42.33 10.79 -19.76
C ALA A 490 43.05 11.34 -18.52
N SER A 491 43.13 12.67 -18.37
CA SER A 491 43.74 13.30 -17.19
C SER A 491 42.74 13.50 -16.05
N ALA A 492 41.45 13.69 -16.37
CA ALA A 492 40.40 13.88 -15.38
C ALA A 492 40.05 12.57 -14.65
N VAL A 493 39.97 11.45 -15.38
CA VAL A 493 39.64 10.12 -14.83
C VAL A 493 40.67 9.07 -15.25
N PRO A 494 41.91 9.14 -14.73
CA PRO A 494 43.02 8.29 -15.17
C PRO A 494 42.80 6.80 -14.89
N SER A 495 42.01 6.46 -13.85
CA SER A 495 41.61 5.09 -13.51
C SER A 495 40.75 4.47 -14.61
N LEU A 496 39.69 5.16 -15.04
CA LEU A 496 38.82 4.69 -16.13
C LEU A 496 39.60 4.63 -17.44
N PHE A 497 40.40 5.64 -17.75
CA PHE A 497 41.24 5.65 -18.96
C PHE A 497 42.20 4.44 -19.02
N ALA A 498 42.77 4.01 -17.89
CA ALA A 498 43.64 2.83 -17.83
C ALA A 498 42.94 1.55 -18.31
N PHE A 499 41.63 1.43 -18.04
CA PHE A 499 40.81 0.27 -18.39
C PHE A 499 40.04 0.41 -19.70
N THR A 500 40.21 1.49 -20.46
CA THR A 500 39.55 1.66 -21.76
C THR A 500 40.14 0.73 -22.81
N LEU A 501 39.26 0.12 -23.62
CA LEU A 501 39.66 -0.78 -24.70
C LEU A 501 40.36 0.00 -25.83
N SER A 502 39.87 1.21 -26.13
CA SER A 502 40.33 2.05 -27.25
C SER A 502 40.73 3.45 -26.78
N LYS A 503 42.01 3.62 -26.43
CA LYS A 503 42.58 4.91 -25.94
C LYS A 503 42.66 6.01 -26.99
N GLU A 504 42.52 5.65 -28.27
CA GLU A 504 42.59 6.53 -29.44
C GLU A 504 41.24 6.65 -30.16
N VAL A 505 40.12 6.38 -29.49
CA VAL A 505 38.79 6.40 -30.10
C VAL A 505 38.31 7.84 -30.40
N TRP A 506 37.60 8.03 -31.51
CA TRP A 506 36.99 9.31 -31.88
C TRP A 506 35.65 9.50 -31.15
N VAL A 507 35.26 10.75 -30.88
CA VAL A 507 33.99 11.08 -30.19
C VAL A 507 32.77 10.44 -30.88
N THR A 508 32.75 10.39 -32.20
CA THR A 508 31.68 9.74 -32.99
C THR A 508 31.55 8.24 -32.79
N GLU A 509 32.63 7.55 -32.50
CA GLU A 509 32.62 6.09 -32.34
C GLU A 509 32.14 5.67 -30.93
N VAL A 510 32.05 6.63 -30.01
CA VAL A 510 31.58 6.44 -28.63
C VAL A 510 30.17 7.02 -28.44
N TRP A 511 29.60 7.66 -29.47
CA TRP A 511 28.27 8.25 -29.45
C TRP A 511 27.30 7.39 -30.24
N ASP A 512 26.21 6.98 -29.60
CA ASP A 512 25.11 6.25 -30.23
C ASP A 512 23.92 7.21 -30.42
N ASP A 513 23.47 7.36 -31.67
CA ASP A 513 22.39 8.25 -32.08
C ASP A 513 20.99 7.60 -32.04
N MET A 514 20.88 6.35 -31.58
CA MET A 514 19.60 5.66 -31.42
C MET A 514 18.85 6.17 -30.18
N GLY A 515 17.93 7.14 -30.39
CA GLY A 515 16.98 7.64 -29.40
C GLY A 515 16.82 9.18 -29.38
N GLU A 516 15.85 9.70 -28.62
CA GLU A 516 15.71 11.14 -28.39
C GLU A 516 16.83 11.65 -27.47
N GLY A 517 17.93 12.12 -28.07
CA GLY A 517 19.02 12.80 -27.36
C GLY A 517 20.41 12.17 -27.49
N GLY A 518 20.50 10.93 -27.99
CA GLY A 518 21.74 10.14 -28.12
C GLY A 518 22.40 9.79 -26.77
N HIS A 519 23.30 8.81 -26.75
CA HIS A 519 23.97 8.39 -25.52
C HIS A 519 25.45 8.00 -25.74
N TRP A 520 26.25 8.10 -24.67
CA TRP A 520 27.68 7.78 -24.68
C TRP A 520 27.92 6.31 -24.30
N ASN A 521 28.71 5.58 -25.10
CA ASN A 521 29.02 4.16 -24.88
C ASN A 521 30.53 3.85 -24.99
N PRO A 522 31.35 4.23 -23.99
CA PRO A 522 32.77 3.89 -23.95
C PRO A 522 33.00 2.42 -23.56
N HIS A 523 33.80 1.71 -24.36
CA HIS A 523 34.14 0.31 -24.08
C HIS A 523 35.35 0.17 -23.14
N PHE A 524 35.21 -0.68 -22.12
CA PHE A 524 36.25 -1.02 -21.15
C PHE A 524 36.71 -2.48 -21.30
N ILE A 525 37.94 -2.77 -20.88
CA ILE A 525 38.59 -4.09 -20.95
C ILE A 525 37.91 -5.12 -20.04
N ARG A 526 37.18 -4.66 -19.02
CA ARG A 526 36.40 -5.48 -18.07
C ARG A 526 35.20 -4.70 -17.55
N HIS A 527 34.28 -5.40 -16.89
CA HIS A 527 33.24 -4.78 -16.07
C HIS A 527 33.86 -3.93 -14.94
N LEU A 528 33.19 -2.83 -14.62
CA LEU A 528 33.54 -1.92 -13.53
C LEU A 528 33.09 -2.53 -12.20
N ASN A 529 33.89 -2.34 -11.14
CA ASN A 529 33.55 -2.81 -9.79
C ASN A 529 32.98 -1.67 -8.94
N ASP A 530 32.29 -2.01 -7.85
CA ASP A 530 31.61 -1.06 -6.96
C ASP A 530 32.53 0.04 -6.39
N TRP A 531 33.81 -0.26 -6.14
CA TRP A 531 34.79 0.72 -5.65
C TRP A 531 35.27 1.71 -6.72
N GLU A 532 34.82 1.59 -7.97
CA GLU A 532 35.15 2.49 -9.08
C GLU A 532 34.01 3.48 -9.39
N LEU A 533 32.88 3.38 -8.68
CA LEU A 533 31.66 4.16 -8.93
C LEU A 533 31.86 5.68 -8.81
N ASP A 534 32.63 6.17 -7.85
CA ASP A 534 32.91 7.62 -7.71
C ASP A 534 33.62 8.19 -8.94
N ASN A 535 34.52 7.41 -9.56
CA ASN A 535 35.21 7.81 -10.80
C ASN A 535 34.27 7.78 -12.01
N VAL A 536 33.28 6.89 -12.00
CA VAL A 536 32.26 6.76 -13.06
C VAL A 536 31.26 7.91 -12.98
N GLU A 537 30.87 8.32 -11.77
CA GLU A 537 30.02 9.47 -11.54
C GLU A 537 30.70 10.77 -11.98
N ASP A 538 31.95 11.03 -11.57
CA ASP A 538 32.72 12.19 -12.04
C ASP A 538 32.90 12.19 -13.57
N PHE A 539 33.09 11.02 -14.17
CA PHE A 539 33.14 10.87 -15.62
C PHE A 539 31.82 11.25 -16.31
N PHE A 540 30.69 10.76 -15.81
CA PHE A 540 29.38 11.05 -16.41
C PHE A 540 28.95 12.51 -16.21
N LEU A 541 29.23 13.11 -15.05
CA LEU A 541 28.98 14.52 -14.78
C LEU A 541 29.71 15.44 -15.76
N ARG A 542 30.93 15.05 -16.17
CA ARG A 542 31.71 15.82 -17.15
C ARG A 542 31.07 15.79 -18.53
N ILE A 543 30.68 14.61 -19.02
CA ILE A 543 30.12 14.44 -20.37
C ILE A 543 28.62 14.75 -20.46
N GLN A 544 27.96 15.01 -19.32
CA GLN A 544 26.55 15.38 -19.25
C GLN A 544 26.27 16.67 -20.04
N GLY A 545 25.22 16.65 -20.86
CA GLY A 545 24.81 17.81 -21.67
C GLY A 545 25.64 18.03 -22.95
N LYS A 546 26.68 17.23 -23.20
CA LYS A 546 27.43 17.21 -24.47
C LYS A 546 26.74 16.29 -25.48
N SER A 547 26.71 16.69 -26.75
CA SER A 547 26.15 15.88 -27.84
C SER A 547 26.95 16.03 -29.13
N VAL A 548 26.86 15.03 -30.01
CA VAL A 548 27.38 15.11 -31.38
C VAL A 548 26.26 15.60 -32.28
N LYS A 549 26.36 16.82 -32.84
CA LYS A 549 25.34 17.41 -33.72
C LYS A 549 25.97 18.09 -34.94
N ASP A 550 25.56 17.65 -36.12
CA ASP A 550 25.77 18.33 -37.41
C ASP A 550 24.51 19.16 -37.75
N ARG A 551 24.41 20.41 -37.31
CA ARG A 551 23.48 21.38 -37.93
C ARG A 551 24.07 22.79 -37.94
N VAL A 552 24.54 23.18 -39.13
CA VAL A 552 24.66 24.57 -39.56
C VAL A 552 23.25 25.20 -39.49
N LEU A 553 23.02 26.11 -38.55
CA LEU A 553 21.88 27.04 -38.61
C LEU A 553 22.14 28.03 -39.75
N GLN A 554 21.62 27.75 -40.95
CA GLN A 554 21.56 28.77 -42.00
C GLN A 554 20.35 29.68 -41.75
N MET A 555 20.64 30.97 -41.54
CA MET A 555 19.68 32.06 -41.47
C MET A 555 18.74 32.07 -42.68
N GLY A 556 17.48 32.41 -42.40
CA GLY A 556 16.35 32.26 -43.30
C GLY A 556 16.41 33.00 -44.64
N SER A 557 15.58 32.50 -45.55
CA SER A 557 15.14 33.19 -46.75
C SER A 557 13.71 32.76 -47.09
N ARG A 558 12.97 33.72 -47.66
CA ARG A 558 11.51 33.82 -47.79
C ARG A 558 10.93 32.97 -48.95
N LYS A 559 9.64 32.65 -48.80
CA LYS A 559 8.59 32.33 -49.80
C LYS A 559 8.34 30.85 -50.13
N GLY A 560 7.06 30.47 -50.10
CA GLY A 560 6.48 29.39 -50.92
C GLY A 560 5.53 28.45 -50.18
N VAL A 561 4.41 28.09 -50.81
CA VAL A 561 3.23 27.35 -50.30
C VAL A 561 3.36 25.81 -50.53
N PHE A 562 2.45 25.01 -49.93
CA PHE A 562 2.05 23.57 -50.17
C PHE A 562 2.71 22.48 -49.30
N CYS A 563 2.12 21.32 -48.98
CA CYS A 563 0.77 20.76 -48.71
C CYS A 563 0.98 19.28 -48.30
N VAL A 564 -0.02 18.63 -47.68
CA VAL A 564 -0.03 17.24 -47.18
C VAL A 564 -0.04 16.21 -48.33
N THR A 565 0.91 15.25 -48.32
CA THR A 565 0.74 13.77 -48.47
C THR A 565 2.02 13.13 -49.01
N SER A 566 2.57 12.18 -48.24
CA SER A 566 3.06 10.86 -48.68
C SER A 566 3.92 10.25 -47.57
N PHE A 567 3.97 8.96 -47.31
CA PHE A 567 3.08 7.81 -47.50
C PHE A 567 3.81 6.66 -46.80
N ASP A 568 3.05 5.75 -46.21
CA ASP A 568 3.42 4.42 -45.75
C ASP A 568 4.52 3.72 -46.57
N SER A 569 5.76 3.68 -46.05
CA SER A 569 6.79 2.77 -46.55
C SER A 569 7.92 2.48 -45.55
N LEU A 570 7.61 2.13 -44.30
CA LEU A 570 8.59 1.53 -43.37
C LEU A 570 8.04 0.37 -42.52
N LEU A 571 6.87 -0.19 -42.89
CA LEU A 571 6.40 -1.46 -42.38
C LEU A 571 6.46 -2.52 -43.49
N GLY A 572 7.49 -3.36 -43.45
CA GLY A 572 7.64 -4.57 -44.28
C GLY A 572 8.86 -5.40 -43.86
N PRO A 573 8.80 -6.74 -43.93
CA PRO A 573 9.33 -7.63 -42.89
C PRO A 573 10.76 -8.15 -43.15
N GLY A 574 11.54 -8.36 -42.09
CA GLY A 574 12.89 -8.95 -42.18
C GLY A 574 13.38 -9.61 -40.89
N HIS A 575 13.30 -10.95 -40.87
CA HIS A 575 14.00 -12.01 -40.10
C HIS A 575 14.43 -11.85 -38.61
N PRO A 576 14.28 -12.92 -37.81
CA PRO A 576 14.55 -12.90 -36.36
C PRO A 576 16.05 -13.06 -36.07
N THR A 577 16.61 -12.13 -35.31
CA THR A 577 17.85 -12.36 -34.55
C THR A 577 17.48 -12.92 -33.16
N PRO A 578 18.17 -13.95 -32.66
CA PRO A 578 17.85 -14.53 -31.36
C PRO A 578 18.20 -13.56 -30.22
N SER A 579 17.27 -13.44 -29.27
CA SER A 579 17.43 -12.69 -28.02
C SER A 579 18.63 -13.20 -27.19
N PRO A 580 19.42 -12.33 -26.52
CA PRO A 580 20.60 -12.70 -25.74
C PRO A 580 20.33 -13.54 -24.47
N VAL A 581 19.09 -13.95 -24.22
CA VAL A 581 18.71 -14.72 -23.01
C VAL A 581 19.02 -16.22 -23.12
N ALA A 582 19.38 -16.71 -24.32
CA ALA A 582 19.60 -18.15 -24.56
C ALA A 582 21.02 -18.68 -24.28
N VAL A 583 21.93 -17.89 -23.68
CA VAL A 583 23.32 -18.33 -23.41
C VAL A 583 23.62 -18.49 -21.91
N ILE A 584 22.72 -18.12 -20.99
CA ILE A 584 23.08 -18.03 -19.56
C ILE A 584 22.40 -19.06 -18.65
N TRP A 585 21.31 -19.73 -19.05
CA TRP A 585 20.60 -20.63 -18.13
C TRP A 585 20.26 -21.99 -18.75
N ASN A 586 21.18 -22.94 -18.57
CA ASN A 586 20.95 -24.36 -18.80
C ASN A 586 21.28 -25.11 -17.51
N SER A 587 20.26 -25.38 -16.68
CA SER A 587 20.38 -26.31 -15.55
C SER A 587 19.02 -26.96 -15.22
N LEU A 588 18.86 -28.19 -15.71
CA LEU A 588 18.16 -29.33 -15.10
C LEU A 588 16.97 -29.01 -14.16
N ILE A 589 15.78 -28.85 -14.73
CA ILE A 589 14.52 -29.03 -14.00
C ILE A 589 13.72 -30.16 -14.67
N LEU A 590 13.29 -31.12 -13.85
CA LEU A 590 12.51 -32.29 -14.23
C LEU A 590 11.19 -31.90 -14.89
N SER A 591 10.91 -32.56 -16.02
CA SER A 591 9.71 -32.46 -16.83
C SER A 591 8.46 -32.93 -16.05
N LYS A 592 7.54 -32.01 -15.75
CA LYS A 592 6.07 -32.19 -15.73
C LYS A 592 5.38 -30.92 -15.19
N VAL A 593 5.31 -29.87 -15.99
CA VAL A 593 4.24 -28.86 -15.88
C VAL A 593 3.85 -28.48 -17.31
N SER A 594 2.70 -28.98 -17.75
CA SER A 594 2.15 -28.71 -19.08
C SER A 594 1.52 -27.32 -19.09
N PHE A 595 2.16 -26.35 -19.75
CA PHE A 595 1.51 -25.09 -20.12
C PHE A 595 0.88 -25.24 -21.51
N SER A 596 -0.44 -25.17 -21.59
CA SER A 596 -1.17 -25.05 -22.85
C SER A 596 -1.13 -23.60 -23.34
N ALA A 597 -0.26 -23.32 -24.30
CA ALA A 597 -0.29 -22.06 -25.06
C ALA A 597 -1.40 -22.12 -26.12
N TRP A 598 -2.23 -21.09 -26.19
CA TRP A 598 -3.10 -20.82 -27.33
C TRP A 598 -2.66 -19.54 -28.04
N LYS A 599 -2.59 -19.61 -29.36
CA LYS A 599 -2.38 -18.50 -30.30
C LYS A 599 -3.74 -17.98 -30.74
N ALA A 600 -3.99 -16.67 -30.63
CA ALA A 600 -5.07 -16.02 -31.35
C ALA A 600 -4.56 -15.55 -32.72
N SER A 601 -5.42 -15.71 -33.73
CA SER A 601 -5.22 -15.30 -35.13
C SER A 601 -5.42 -13.82 -35.32
#